data_AF-A0A2A9KHQ3-F1
#
_entry.id   AF-A0A2A9KHQ3-F1
#
_cell.length_a   1.000
_cell.length_b   1.000
_cell.length_c   1.000
_cell.angle_alpha   90.00
_cell.angle_beta   90.00
_cell.angle_gamma   90.00
#
_symmetry.space_group_name_H-M   'P 1'
#
loop_
_entity.id
_entity.type
_entity.pdbx_description
1 polymer ?
#
loop_
_entity_poly.entity_id
_entity_poly.type
_entity_poly.pdbx_seq_one_letter_code
_entity_poly.pdbx_strand_id
1 'polypeptide(L)'
;MQSLWMLFASLMFSLMGVCVKLASEHYSTSEILFSRGVIGMLFIVALVVLKGDTLKTPLPREHMRRGVIGVISLAMWFYSFSLLPVATATTLNYTSSIWLAAILFGVAWWRSNARFEWGMAATILLSFAGVMLLLRPSFAPEQTTAALIALGSGLISAIAYLQVRRLGQLGEPEYRVVFYFSAISALAGLAGCLGLPGGSFPFMHSHNLAGFGLLIALSITATIGQIAMTRAYRLGNPLLTANLQYTGIVFSSILGILIWQDQLGWRGWLGTTVILIGGLLATFYNQRKARPPTALQADKSLADDTA
;
A
#
# COMPACT_ATOMS: atom_id res chain seq x y z
N MET A 1 -10.33 -14.47 -7.40
CA MET A 1 -9.01 -14.06 -7.93
C MET A 1 -8.23 -13.35 -6.83
N GLN A 2 -6.93 -13.65 -6.67
CA GLN A 2 -6.10 -13.06 -5.60
C GLN A 2 -5.99 -11.52 -5.69
N SER A 3 -6.19 -10.96 -6.89
CA SER A 3 -6.22 -9.52 -7.17
C SER A 3 -7.34 -8.75 -6.49
N LEU A 4 -8.47 -9.40 -6.15
CA LEU A 4 -9.59 -8.75 -5.45
C LEU A 4 -9.20 -8.27 -4.05
N TRP A 5 -8.23 -8.93 -3.42
CA TRP A 5 -7.72 -8.51 -2.12
C TRP A 5 -7.06 -7.13 -2.18
N MET A 6 -6.39 -6.78 -3.28
CA MET A 6 -5.81 -5.44 -3.41
C MET A 6 -6.89 -4.38 -3.63
N LEU A 7 -7.92 -4.65 -4.44
CA LEU A 7 -9.05 -3.71 -4.60
C LEU A 7 -9.75 -3.45 -3.25
N PHE A 8 -9.97 -4.51 -2.48
CA PHE A 8 -10.52 -4.38 -1.13
C PHE A 8 -9.57 -3.63 -0.19
N ALA A 9 -8.27 -3.90 -0.25
CA ALA A 9 -7.27 -3.15 0.51
C ALA A 9 -7.28 -1.66 0.16
N SER A 10 -7.33 -1.34 -1.14
CA SER A 10 -7.43 0.03 -1.65
C SER A 10 -8.66 0.74 -1.11
N LEU A 11 -9.84 0.10 -1.12
CA LEU A 11 -11.06 0.66 -0.52
C LEU A 11 -10.90 0.93 0.98
N MET A 12 -10.36 -0.05 1.73
CA MET A 12 -10.13 0.10 3.17
C MET A 12 -9.13 1.20 3.49
N PHE A 13 -8.08 1.36 2.68
CA PHE A 13 -7.12 2.46 2.84
C PHE A 13 -7.71 3.82 2.47
N SER A 14 -8.64 3.89 1.51
CA SER A 14 -9.36 5.12 1.21
C SER A 14 -10.28 5.53 2.38
N LEU A 15 -10.99 4.57 2.99
CA LEU A 15 -11.78 4.81 4.20
C LEU A 15 -10.88 5.23 5.38
N MET A 16 -9.72 4.57 5.55
CA MET A 16 -8.72 4.99 6.52
C MET A 16 -8.31 6.44 6.28
N GLY A 17 -8.08 6.85 5.03
CA GLY A 17 -7.71 8.22 4.66
C GLY A 17 -8.76 9.25 5.07
N VAL A 18 -10.04 8.94 4.92
CA VAL A 18 -11.16 9.77 5.41
C VAL A 18 -11.07 9.93 6.93
N CYS A 19 -10.93 8.83 7.67
CA CYS A 19 -10.84 8.88 9.12
C CYS A 19 -9.58 9.60 9.61
N VAL A 20 -8.45 9.46 8.90
CA VAL A 20 -7.21 10.20 9.20
C VAL A 20 -7.41 11.69 9.01
N LYS A 21 -8.02 12.13 7.89
CA LYS A 21 -8.30 13.55 7.63
C LYS A 21 -9.13 14.17 8.76
N LEU A 22 -10.18 13.47 9.22
CA LEU A 22 -11.03 13.93 10.33
C LEU A 22 -10.29 13.86 11.69
N ALA A 23 -9.48 12.82 11.92
CA ALA A 23 -8.73 12.67 13.16
C ALA A 23 -7.59 13.68 13.30
N SER A 24 -6.99 14.12 12.20
CA SER A 24 -5.89 15.10 12.19
C SER A 24 -6.28 16.49 12.69
N GLU A 25 -7.58 16.80 12.80
CA GLU A 25 -8.07 18.02 13.45
C GLU A 25 -7.92 18.00 14.97
N HIS A 26 -7.77 16.79 15.55
CA HIS A 26 -7.76 16.58 17.00
C HIS A 26 -6.48 15.90 17.51
N TYR A 27 -5.79 15.16 16.65
CA TYR A 27 -4.67 14.31 17.03
C TYR A 27 -3.43 14.58 16.18
N SER A 28 -2.28 14.52 16.83
CA SER A 28 -1.01 14.56 16.14
C SER A 28 -0.77 13.30 15.30
N THR A 29 0.07 13.42 14.28
CA THR A 29 0.50 12.30 13.44
C THR A 29 1.09 11.14 14.24
N SER A 30 1.86 11.43 15.29
CA SER A 30 2.45 10.41 16.17
C SER A 30 1.40 9.65 16.97
N GLU A 31 0.35 10.34 17.48
CA GLU A 31 -0.78 9.71 18.17
C GLU A 31 -1.62 8.84 17.23
N ILE A 32 -1.85 9.28 15.99
CA ILE A 32 -2.52 8.49 14.95
C ILE A 32 -1.68 7.23 14.64
N LEU A 33 -0.37 7.35 14.54
CA LEU A 33 0.52 6.21 14.28
C LEU A 33 0.56 5.23 15.46
N PHE A 34 0.58 5.73 16.70
CA PHE A 34 0.54 4.94 17.92
C PHE A 34 -0.77 4.17 18.05
N SER A 35 -1.91 4.87 17.93
CA SER A 35 -3.24 4.26 18.01
C SER A 35 -3.44 3.19 16.94
N ARG A 36 -2.99 3.45 15.69
CA ARG A 36 -2.96 2.46 14.61
C ARG A 36 -2.20 1.20 15.01
N GLY A 37 -1.03 1.34 15.64
CA GLY A 37 -0.21 0.22 16.09
C GLY A 37 -0.86 -0.58 17.21
N VAL A 38 -1.34 0.09 18.26
CA VAL A 38 -1.93 -0.56 19.44
C VAL A 38 -3.27 -1.21 19.11
N ILE A 39 -4.20 -0.46 18.51
CA ILE A 39 -5.54 -0.98 18.18
C ILE A 39 -5.42 -2.08 17.11
N GLY A 40 -4.53 -1.91 16.12
CA GLY A 40 -4.26 -2.95 15.13
C GLY A 40 -3.70 -4.23 15.77
N MET A 41 -2.81 -4.11 16.75
CA MET A 41 -2.29 -5.25 17.51
C MET A 41 -3.39 -5.97 18.28
N LEU A 42 -4.22 -5.23 19.03
CA LEU A 42 -5.36 -5.76 19.78
C LEU A 42 -6.36 -6.47 18.86
N PHE A 43 -6.65 -5.89 17.70
CA PHE A 43 -7.55 -6.47 16.71
C PHE A 43 -7.01 -7.82 16.18
N ILE A 44 -5.71 -7.89 15.85
CA ILE A 44 -5.12 -9.16 15.40
C ILE A 44 -5.09 -10.19 16.53
N VAL A 45 -4.77 -9.80 17.76
CA VAL A 45 -4.79 -10.70 18.93
C VAL A 45 -6.19 -11.28 19.11
N ALA A 46 -7.23 -10.44 19.08
CA ALA A 46 -8.62 -10.90 19.16
C ALA A 46 -8.94 -11.90 18.04
N LEU A 47 -8.57 -11.61 16.79
CA LEU A 47 -8.77 -12.54 15.66
C LEU A 47 -8.04 -13.87 15.84
N VAL A 48 -6.83 -13.86 16.39
CA VAL A 48 -6.01 -15.07 16.60
C VAL A 48 -6.59 -15.92 17.72
N VAL A 49 -7.00 -15.30 18.83
CA VAL A 49 -7.66 -15.99 19.95
C VAL A 49 -8.96 -16.65 19.49
N LEU A 50 -9.78 -15.93 18.70
CA LEU A 50 -11.04 -16.46 18.16
C LEU A 50 -10.84 -17.65 17.20
N LYS A 51 -9.71 -17.69 16.48
CA LYS A 51 -9.39 -18.77 15.54
C LYS A 51 -8.62 -19.93 16.18
N GLY A 52 -8.12 -19.78 17.40
CA GLY A 52 -7.21 -20.74 18.02
C GLY A 52 -5.83 -20.82 17.35
N ASP A 53 -5.44 -19.76 16.62
CA ASP A 53 -4.15 -19.69 15.93
C ASP A 53 -3.02 -19.27 16.90
N THR A 54 -1.76 -19.35 16.44
CA THR A 54 -0.61 -18.83 17.20
C THR A 54 0.05 -17.63 16.51
N LEU A 55 0.55 -16.69 17.31
CA LEU A 55 1.39 -15.56 16.88
C LEU A 55 2.87 -15.93 16.77
N LYS A 56 3.29 -17.12 17.23
CA LYS A 56 4.68 -17.55 17.17
C LYS A 56 5.15 -17.67 15.72
N THR A 57 6.25 -16.98 15.39
CA THR A 57 6.88 -17.03 14.06
C THR A 57 8.26 -17.71 14.12
N PRO A 58 8.60 -18.57 13.15
CA PRO A 58 9.97 -19.02 12.91
C PRO A 58 10.86 -17.97 12.21
N LEU A 59 10.32 -16.83 11.79
CA LEU A 59 11.01 -15.83 10.95
C LEU A 59 11.15 -14.44 11.60
N PRO A 60 11.58 -14.33 12.88
CA PRO A 60 11.62 -13.04 13.59
C PRO A 60 12.51 -12.00 12.90
N ARG A 61 13.60 -12.42 12.25
CA ARG A 61 14.49 -11.53 11.50
C ARG A 61 13.81 -10.87 10.31
N GLU A 62 12.99 -11.62 9.57
CA GLU A 62 12.29 -11.10 8.39
C GLU A 62 11.14 -10.19 8.80
N HIS A 63 10.45 -10.49 9.91
CA HIS A 63 9.47 -9.59 10.52
C HIS A 63 10.11 -8.27 10.98
N MET A 64 11.27 -8.33 11.63
CA MET A 64 11.99 -7.12 12.07
C MET A 64 12.40 -6.26 10.87
N ARG A 65 13.00 -6.87 9.83
CA ARG A 65 13.37 -6.17 8.58
C ARG A 65 12.18 -5.49 7.93
N ARG A 66 11.09 -6.24 7.70
CA ARG A 66 9.86 -5.70 7.12
C ARG A 66 9.28 -4.58 7.98
N GLY A 67 9.23 -4.78 9.29
CA GLY A 67 8.68 -3.82 10.24
C GLY A 67 9.44 -2.50 10.24
N VAL A 68 10.76 -2.55 10.42
CA VAL A 68 11.62 -1.36 10.45
C VAL A 68 11.58 -0.61 9.12
N ILE A 69 11.78 -1.31 7.99
CA ILE A 69 11.75 -0.68 6.66
C ILE A 69 10.38 -0.04 6.40
N GLY A 70 9.29 -0.75 6.73
CA GLY A 70 7.94 -0.25 6.54
C GLY A 70 7.63 0.97 7.40
N VAL A 71 8.07 0.99 8.66
CA VAL A 71 7.87 2.11 9.58
C VAL A 71 8.71 3.32 9.19
N ILE A 72 9.97 3.14 8.75
CA ILE A 72 10.79 4.24 8.23
C ILE A 72 10.11 4.87 7.01
N SER A 73 9.62 4.05 6.08
CA SER A 73 8.88 4.54 4.91
C SER A 73 7.63 5.32 5.32
N LEU A 74 6.85 4.79 6.26
CA LEU A 74 5.63 5.44 6.77
C LEU A 74 5.95 6.77 7.47
N ALA A 75 7.00 6.81 8.29
CA ALA A 75 7.44 8.01 8.98
C ALA A 75 7.91 9.09 8.00
N MET A 76 8.70 8.73 6.98
CA MET A 76 9.11 9.68 5.93
C MET A 76 7.91 10.20 5.14
N TRP A 77 6.92 9.35 4.85
CA TRP A 77 5.73 9.76 4.12
C TRP A 77 4.85 10.70 4.96
N PHE A 78 4.61 10.37 6.22
CA PHE A 78 3.88 11.22 7.15
C PHE A 78 4.59 12.56 7.40
N TYR A 79 5.90 12.54 7.55
CA TYR A 79 6.71 13.75 7.63
C TYR A 79 6.59 14.60 6.36
N SER A 80 6.47 13.98 5.18
CA SER A 80 6.27 14.75 3.96
C SER A 80 4.92 15.49 3.91
N PHE A 81 3.89 15.04 4.65
CA PHE A 81 2.61 15.77 4.74
C PHE A 81 2.70 17.09 5.50
N SER A 82 3.70 17.28 6.38
CA SER A 82 3.89 18.58 7.04
C SER A 82 4.62 19.59 6.17
N LEU A 83 5.25 19.14 5.07
CA LEU A 83 6.07 19.97 4.18
C LEU A 83 5.50 20.14 2.78
N LEU A 84 4.66 19.20 2.32
CA LEU A 84 4.06 19.17 0.99
C LEU A 84 2.54 19.10 1.06
N PRO A 85 1.84 19.57 0.01
CA PRO A 85 0.44 19.24 -0.20
C PRO A 85 0.23 17.71 -0.19
N VAL A 86 -0.83 17.26 0.49
CA VAL A 86 -1.15 15.83 0.66
C VAL A 86 -1.22 15.10 -0.69
N ALA A 87 -1.78 15.75 -1.72
CA ALA A 87 -1.85 15.20 -3.08
C ALA A 87 -0.47 14.95 -3.69
N THR A 88 0.48 15.89 -3.51
CA THR A 88 1.86 15.78 -3.99
C THR A 88 2.62 14.67 -3.26
N ALA A 89 2.59 14.69 -1.93
CA ALA A 89 3.23 13.66 -1.11
C ALA A 89 2.69 12.25 -1.40
N THR A 90 1.37 12.14 -1.59
CA THR A 90 0.71 10.88 -1.97
C THR A 90 1.16 10.41 -3.35
N THR A 91 1.16 11.31 -4.35
CA THR A 91 1.63 10.98 -5.71
C THR A 91 3.07 10.46 -5.70
N LEU A 92 3.95 11.14 -4.96
CA LEU A 92 5.35 10.75 -4.86
C LEU A 92 5.53 9.40 -4.13
N ASN A 93 4.74 9.10 -3.10
CA ASN A 93 4.77 7.79 -2.45
C ASN A 93 4.24 6.66 -3.36
N TYR A 94 3.24 6.95 -4.19
CA TYR A 94 2.68 6.04 -5.19
C TYR A 94 3.68 5.65 -6.32
N THR A 95 4.82 6.34 -6.42
CA THR A 95 5.96 5.86 -7.24
C THR A 95 6.52 4.53 -6.73
N SER A 96 6.19 4.10 -5.50
CA SER A 96 6.55 2.78 -4.96
C SER A 96 6.19 1.62 -5.89
N SER A 97 5.08 1.72 -6.62
CA SER A 97 4.69 0.71 -7.60
C SER A 97 5.60 0.69 -8.85
N ILE A 98 6.11 1.86 -9.27
CA ILE A 98 7.13 1.96 -10.33
C ILE A 98 8.47 1.42 -9.83
N TRP A 99 8.90 1.82 -8.62
CA TRP A 99 10.12 1.31 -8.01
C TRP A 99 10.09 -0.20 -7.84
N LEU A 100 8.95 -0.76 -7.43
CA LEU A 100 8.77 -2.19 -7.33
C LEU A 100 8.92 -2.88 -8.70
N ALA A 101 8.33 -2.32 -9.75
CA ALA A 101 8.50 -2.84 -11.11
C ALA A 101 9.97 -2.77 -11.57
N ALA A 102 10.65 -1.65 -11.31
CA ALA A 102 12.05 -1.45 -11.65
C ALA A 102 12.98 -2.42 -10.89
N ILE A 103 12.75 -2.65 -9.60
CA ILE A 103 13.54 -3.60 -8.80
C ILE A 103 13.32 -5.03 -9.33
N LEU A 104 12.08 -5.42 -9.62
CA LEU A 104 11.79 -6.74 -10.19
C LEU A 104 12.42 -6.92 -11.57
N PHE A 105 12.45 -5.86 -12.39
CA PHE A 105 13.18 -5.85 -13.65
C PHE A 105 14.67 -6.09 -13.44
N GLY A 106 15.31 -5.31 -12.57
CA GLY A 106 16.75 -5.44 -12.28
C GLY A 106 17.13 -6.83 -11.79
N VAL A 107 16.31 -7.44 -10.92
CA VAL A 107 16.52 -8.81 -10.44
C VAL A 107 16.36 -9.83 -11.57
N ALA A 108 15.37 -9.66 -12.46
CA ALA A 108 15.15 -10.55 -13.60
C ALA A 108 16.32 -10.47 -14.60
N TRP A 109 16.79 -9.25 -14.90
CA TRP A 109 17.92 -8.98 -15.75
C TRP A 109 19.21 -9.62 -15.22
N TRP A 110 19.50 -9.40 -13.93
CA TRP A 110 20.68 -9.97 -13.28
C TRP A 110 20.71 -11.50 -13.31
N ARG A 111 19.53 -12.14 -13.19
CA ARG A 111 19.39 -13.60 -13.23
C ARG A 111 19.34 -14.17 -14.66
N SER A 112 19.60 -13.36 -15.69
CA SER A 112 19.46 -13.74 -17.12
C SER A 112 18.10 -14.36 -17.45
N ASN A 113 17.07 -14.04 -16.67
CA ASN A 113 15.75 -14.61 -16.84
C ASN A 113 14.97 -13.70 -17.81
N ALA A 114 14.94 -14.09 -19.08
CA ALA A 114 14.49 -13.27 -20.22
C ALA A 114 12.97 -12.95 -20.26
N ARG A 115 12.21 -13.21 -19.19
CA ARG A 115 10.74 -13.09 -19.18
C ARG A 115 10.22 -11.98 -18.26
N PHE A 116 10.83 -10.80 -18.30
CA PHE A 116 10.24 -9.63 -17.64
C PHE A 116 8.91 -9.23 -18.31
N GLU A 117 7.93 -8.83 -17.51
CA GLU A 117 6.57 -8.55 -17.96
C GLU A 117 6.40 -7.10 -18.42
N TRP A 118 7.04 -6.74 -19.54
CA TRP A 118 6.98 -5.38 -20.11
C TRP A 118 5.56 -4.86 -20.28
N GLY A 119 4.61 -5.71 -20.66
CA GLY A 119 3.19 -5.35 -20.73
C GLY A 119 2.62 -4.90 -19.38
N MET A 120 2.98 -5.55 -18.27
CA MET A 120 2.55 -5.10 -16.94
C MET A 120 3.25 -3.81 -16.52
N ALA A 121 4.54 -3.67 -16.80
CA ALA A 121 5.26 -2.43 -16.51
C ALA A 121 4.64 -1.23 -17.25
N ALA A 122 4.27 -1.41 -18.53
CA ALA A 122 3.56 -0.38 -19.30
C ALA A 122 2.20 -0.02 -18.67
N THR A 123 1.43 -1.00 -18.18
CA THR A 123 0.16 -0.70 -17.49
C THR A 123 0.36 0.06 -16.18
N ILE A 124 1.46 -0.20 -15.44
CA ILE A 124 1.77 0.54 -14.20
C ILE A 124 2.07 2.01 -14.54
N LEU A 125 2.88 2.25 -15.57
CA LEU A 125 3.18 3.61 -16.03
C LEU A 125 1.93 4.33 -16.53
N LEU A 126 1.05 3.64 -17.26
CA LEU A 126 -0.23 4.18 -17.69
C LEU A 126 -1.12 4.58 -16.50
N SER A 127 -1.29 3.68 -15.53
CA SER A 127 -2.07 3.97 -14.32
C SER A 127 -1.45 5.13 -13.54
N PHE A 128 -0.12 5.19 -13.42
CA PHE A 128 0.58 6.28 -12.75
C PHE A 128 0.42 7.63 -13.48
N ALA A 129 0.41 7.65 -14.81
CA ALA A 129 0.10 8.85 -15.57
C ALA A 129 -1.32 9.36 -15.24
N GLY A 130 -2.28 8.44 -15.06
CA GLY A 130 -3.61 8.77 -14.55
C GLY A 130 -3.58 9.37 -13.14
N VAL A 131 -2.73 8.85 -12.25
CA VAL A 131 -2.49 9.42 -10.90
C VAL A 131 -1.97 10.86 -10.98
N MET A 132 -0.95 11.11 -11.81
CA MET A 132 -0.40 12.46 -11.98
C MET A 132 -1.45 13.44 -12.52
N LEU A 133 -2.28 12.99 -13.44
CA LEU A 133 -3.33 13.82 -14.05
C LEU A 133 -4.48 14.12 -13.06
N LEU A 134 -4.82 13.15 -12.20
CA LEU A 134 -5.84 13.28 -11.16
C LEU A 134 -5.38 14.15 -9.99
N LEU A 135 -4.22 13.84 -9.40
CA LEU A 135 -3.73 14.50 -8.19
C LEU A 135 -2.97 15.79 -8.46
N ARG A 136 -2.50 16.01 -9.70
CA ARG A 136 -1.76 17.20 -10.13
C ARG A 136 -0.68 17.62 -9.12
N PRO A 137 0.32 16.75 -8.88
CA PRO A 137 1.37 17.07 -7.92
C PRO A 137 2.04 18.39 -8.31
N SER A 138 2.14 19.28 -7.33
CA SER A 138 2.83 20.56 -7.46
C SER A 138 3.67 20.78 -6.21
N PHE A 139 4.88 21.28 -6.39
CA PHE A 139 5.78 21.67 -5.32
C PHE A 139 6.59 22.89 -5.78
N ALA A 140 6.83 23.80 -4.86
CA ALA A 140 7.70 24.95 -5.09
C ALA A 140 9.19 24.54 -5.04
N PRO A 141 10.12 25.30 -5.64
CA PRO A 141 11.55 24.99 -5.60
C PRO A 141 12.08 24.78 -4.17
N GLU A 142 11.55 25.51 -3.18
CA GLU A 142 11.92 25.43 -1.77
C GLU A 142 11.48 24.10 -1.13
N GLN A 143 10.50 23.42 -1.72
CA GLN A 143 9.98 22.14 -1.27
C GLN A 143 10.70 20.93 -1.89
N THR A 144 11.76 21.14 -2.67
CA THR A 144 12.50 20.07 -3.36
C THR A 144 13.00 19.00 -2.39
N THR A 145 13.54 19.38 -1.24
CA THR A 145 14.00 18.44 -0.20
C THR A 145 12.84 17.57 0.31
N ALA A 146 11.67 18.17 0.55
CA ALA A 146 10.49 17.43 0.98
C ALA A 146 9.98 16.46 -0.11
N ALA A 147 10.05 16.88 -1.38
CA ALA A 147 9.72 16.03 -2.52
C ALA A 147 10.67 14.83 -2.64
N LEU A 148 11.98 15.02 -2.40
CA LEU A 148 12.95 13.93 -2.36
C LEU A 148 12.69 12.97 -1.19
N ILE A 149 12.28 13.47 -0.02
CA ILE A 149 11.89 12.62 1.12
C ILE A 149 10.65 11.80 0.75
N ALA A 150 9.63 12.41 0.15
CA ALA A 150 8.42 11.71 -0.27
C ALA A 150 8.71 10.66 -1.36
N LEU A 151 9.57 10.98 -2.33
CA LEU A 151 10.02 10.04 -3.36
C LEU A 151 10.82 8.88 -2.77
N GLY A 152 11.74 9.18 -1.85
CA GLY A 152 12.51 8.19 -1.09
C GLY A 152 11.61 7.27 -0.26
N SER A 153 10.54 7.82 0.33
CA SER A 153 9.53 7.02 1.04
C SER A 153 8.89 5.97 0.12
N GLY A 154 8.64 6.34 -1.15
CA GLY A 154 8.11 5.44 -2.18
C GLY A 154 9.07 4.29 -2.50
N LEU A 155 10.37 4.60 -2.67
CA LEU A 155 11.40 3.56 -2.88
C LEU A 155 11.48 2.59 -1.70
N ILE A 156 11.52 3.10 -0.47
CA ILE A 156 11.57 2.26 0.73
C ILE A 156 10.28 1.44 0.86
N SER A 157 9.11 2.00 0.51
CA SER A 157 7.83 1.29 0.45
C SER A 157 7.89 0.11 -0.54
N ALA A 158 8.49 0.30 -1.71
CA ALA A 158 8.67 -0.77 -2.70
C ALA A 158 9.51 -1.93 -2.13
N ILE A 159 10.64 -1.63 -1.47
CA ILE A 159 11.46 -2.62 -0.77
C ILE A 159 10.62 -3.33 0.30
N ALA A 160 9.83 -2.57 1.05
CA ALA A 160 8.97 -3.09 2.08
C ALA A 160 7.91 -4.06 1.51
N TYR A 161 7.31 -3.77 0.36
CA TYR A 161 6.37 -4.68 -0.33
C TYR A 161 7.06 -5.96 -0.82
N LEU A 162 8.30 -5.86 -1.30
CA LEU A 162 9.09 -7.04 -1.64
C LEU A 162 9.37 -7.92 -0.42
N GLN A 163 9.59 -7.33 0.77
CA GLN A 163 9.72 -8.10 2.00
C GLN A 163 8.41 -8.79 2.41
N VAL A 164 7.26 -8.16 2.18
CA VAL A 164 5.95 -8.85 2.36
C VAL A 164 5.85 -10.05 1.46
N ARG A 165 6.21 -9.90 0.18
CA ARG A 165 6.19 -11.00 -0.77
C ARG A 165 7.15 -12.11 -0.34
N ARG A 166 8.34 -11.76 0.14
CA ARG A 166 9.33 -12.71 0.65
C ARG A 166 8.81 -13.51 1.85
N LEU A 167 8.25 -12.83 2.85
CA LEU A 167 7.59 -13.49 3.99
C LEU A 167 6.48 -14.44 3.51
N GLY A 168 5.69 -13.98 2.54
CA GLY A 168 4.66 -14.78 1.90
C GLY A 168 5.19 -16.05 1.20
N GLN A 169 6.31 -15.94 0.49
CA GLN A 169 6.99 -17.07 -0.15
C GLN A 169 7.60 -18.05 0.85
N LEU A 170 7.94 -17.57 2.05
CA LEU A 170 8.39 -18.41 3.17
C LEU A 170 7.22 -19.05 3.95
N GLY A 171 5.97 -18.84 3.51
CA GLY A 171 4.79 -19.46 4.10
C GLY A 171 4.19 -18.72 5.29
N GLU A 172 4.60 -17.48 5.57
CA GLU A 172 4.06 -16.73 6.71
C GLU A 172 2.61 -16.28 6.50
N PRO A 173 1.71 -16.51 7.49
CA PRO A 173 0.37 -15.95 7.50
C PRO A 173 0.34 -14.42 7.50
N GLU A 174 -0.66 -13.86 6.83
CA GLU A 174 -0.83 -12.42 6.66
C GLU A 174 -1.08 -11.71 7.98
N TYR A 175 -1.81 -12.34 8.90
CA TYR A 175 -2.12 -11.76 10.21
C TYR A 175 -0.86 -11.62 11.09
N ARG A 176 0.10 -12.57 11.03
CA ARG A 176 1.37 -12.46 11.76
C ARG A 176 2.23 -11.34 11.21
N VAL A 177 2.32 -11.22 9.87
CA VAL A 177 3.06 -10.12 9.23
C VAL A 177 2.50 -8.76 9.67
N VAL A 178 1.17 -8.61 9.72
CA VAL A 178 0.51 -7.38 10.17
C VAL A 178 0.67 -7.15 11.66
N PHE A 179 0.61 -8.20 12.50
CA PHE A 179 0.82 -8.09 13.95
C PHE A 179 2.20 -7.50 14.28
N TYR A 180 3.28 -8.09 13.76
CA TYR A 180 4.63 -7.60 14.02
C TYR A 180 4.88 -6.21 13.43
N PHE A 181 4.31 -5.91 12.26
CA PHE A 181 4.34 -4.56 11.71
C PHE A 181 3.63 -3.54 12.62
N SER A 182 2.46 -3.90 13.16
CA SER A 182 1.69 -3.04 14.07
C SER A 182 2.41 -2.83 15.40
N ALA A 183 3.06 -3.87 15.93
CA ALA A 183 3.87 -3.76 17.15
C ALA A 183 5.06 -2.80 16.96
N ILE A 184 5.80 -2.93 15.85
CA ILE A 184 6.93 -2.03 15.55
C ILE A 184 6.41 -0.60 15.27
N SER A 185 5.26 -0.47 14.61
CA SER A 185 4.60 0.82 14.40
C SER A 185 4.16 1.48 15.71
N ALA A 186 3.67 0.70 16.68
CA ALA A 186 3.30 1.21 18.00
C ALA A 186 4.53 1.71 18.76
N LEU A 187 5.62 0.95 18.75
CA LEU A 187 6.89 1.38 19.37
C LEU A 187 7.44 2.66 18.73
N ALA A 188 7.39 2.76 17.40
CA ALA A 188 7.82 3.96 16.71
C ALA A 188 6.90 5.16 16.95
N GLY A 189 5.58 4.95 17.00
CA GLY A 189 4.62 5.99 17.37
C GLY A 189 4.87 6.49 18.80
N LEU A 190 5.11 5.59 19.75
CA LEU A 190 5.46 5.94 21.13
C LEU A 190 6.77 6.72 21.20
N ALA A 191 7.81 6.26 20.50
CA ALA A 191 9.08 6.98 20.42
C ALA A 191 8.91 8.39 19.80
N GLY A 192 8.04 8.53 18.80
CA GLY A 192 7.69 9.82 18.20
C GLY A 192 6.94 10.74 19.17
N CYS A 193 6.01 10.20 19.97
CA CYS A 193 5.31 10.97 21.00
C CYS A 193 6.23 11.43 22.14
N LEU A 194 7.24 10.63 22.51
CA LEU A 194 8.16 10.97 23.60
C LEU A 194 9.37 11.79 23.15
N GLY A 195 9.80 11.64 21.89
CA GLY A 195 11.05 12.21 21.39
C GLY A 195 10.91 13.53 20.63
N LEU A 196 9.70 13.94 20.23
CA LEU A 196 9.50 15.20 19.51
C LEU A 196 9.27 16.38 20.48
N PRO A 197 9.80 17.58 20.18
CA PRO A 197 9.54 18.78 20.98
C PRO A 197 8.03 19.08 21.04
N GLY A 198 7.46 19.16 22.25
CA GLY A 198 6.01 19.28 22.46
C GLY A 198 5.27 17.94 22.57
N GLY A 199 6.00 16.83 22.63
CA GLY A 199 5.47 15.49 22.81
C GLY A 199 4.73 15.31 24.15
N SER A 200 3.43 15.03 24.09
CA SER A 200 2.64 14.57 25.22
C SER A 200 2.54 13.04 25.20
N PHE A 201 2.30 12.44 26.38
CA PHE A 201 1.97 11.02 26.43
C PHE A 201 0.76 10.76 25.52
N PRO A 202 0.76 9.68 24.69
CA PRO A 202 -0.38 9.37 23.86
C PRO A 202 -1.64 9.29 24.73
N PHE A 203 -2.72 9.90 24.26
CA PHE A 203 -4.00 9.95 24.96
C PHE A 203 -4.11 10.90 26.18
N MET A 204 -3.26 11.92 26.31
CA MET A 204 -3.40 12.96 27.35
C MET A 204 -4.24 14.18 26.95
N HIS A 205 -4.65 14.30 25.69
CA HIS A 205 -5.57 15.35 25.25
C HIS A 205 -7.01 15.02 25.66
N SER A 206 -7.85 16.05 25.88
CA SER A 206 -9.26 15.85 26.20
C SER A 206 -9.97 15.15 25.04
N HIS A 207 -10.19 13.83 25.18
CA HIS A 207 -10.78 13.02 24.14
C HIS A 207 -12.29 13.27 24.06
N ASN A 208 -12.73 13.90 22.98
CA ASN A 208 -14.12 13.80 22.58
C ASN A 208 -14.41 12.34 22.19
N LEU A 209 -15.55 11.79 22.62
CA LEU A 209 -15.99 10.42 22.32
C LEU A 209 -16.01 10.16 20.80
N ALA A 210 -16.36 11.19 20.02
CA ALA A 210 -16.30 11.17 18.56
C ALA A 210 -14.87 10.98 18.02
N GLY A 211 -13.88 11.66 18.62
CA GLY A 211 -12.47 11.54 18.24
C GLY A 211 -11.91 10.14 18.53
N PHE A 212 -12.27 9.53 19.65
CA PHE A 212 -11.86 8.16 19.96
C PHE A 212 -12.50 7.15 19.00
N GLY A 213 -13.77 7.35 18.63
CA GLY A 213 -14.44 6.58 17.59
C GLY A 213 -13.71 6.64 16.24
N LEU A 214 -13.21 7.82 15.85
CA LEU A 214 -12.38 7.98 14.65
C LEU A 214 -11.05 7.21 14.74
N LEU A 215 -10.38 7.22 15.90
CA LEU A 215 -9.15 6.45 16.11
C LEU A 215 -9.37 4.93 16.00
N ILE A 216 -10.50 4.43 16.49
CA ILE A 216 -10.87 3.02 16.34
C ILE A 216 -11.16 2.72 14.87
N ALA A 217 -12.02 3.52 14.22
CA ALA A 217 -12.41 3.31 12.83
C ALA A 217 -11.21 3.36 11.88
N LEU A 218 -10.31 4.35 12.04
CA LEU A 218 -9.10 4.46 11.23
C LEU A 218 -8.16 3.27 11.46
N SER A 219 -8.02 2.79 12.71
CA SER A 219 -7.11 1.70 13.02
C SER A 219 -7.62 0.34 12.53
N ILE A 220 -8.93 0.10 12.65
CA ILE A 220 -9.57 -1.11 12.13
C ILE A 220 -9.50 -1.14 10.59
N THR A 221 -9.90 -0.06 9.93
CA THR A 221 -9.83 0.03 8.45
C THR A 221 -8.39 -0.09 7.95
N ALA A 222 -7.42 0.57 8.63
CA ALA A 222 -6.00 0.42 8.35
C ALA A 222 -5.52 -1.03 8.48
N THR A 223 -5.96 -1.74 9.52
CA THR A 223 -5.53 -3.11 9.82
C THR A 223 -6.12 -4.10 8.82
N ILE A 224 -7.43 -4.00 8.54
CA ILE A 224 -8.11 -4.82 7.54
C ILE A 224 -7.49 -4.59 6.16
N GLY A 225 -7.26 -3.32 5.79
CA GLY A 225 -6.56 -2.96 4.55
C GLY A 225 -5.15 -3.55 4.48
N GLN A 226 -4.39 -3.48 5.58
CA GLN A 226 -3.04 -4.04 5.65
C GLN A 226 -3.04 -5.57 5.52
N ILE A 227 -3.99 -6.28 6.14
CA ILE A 227 -4.14 -7.74 5.99
C ILE A 227 -4.43 -8.09 4.54
N ALA A 228 -5.39 -7.40 3.93
CA ALA A 228 -5.79 -7.63 2.54
C ALA A 228 -4.63 -7.34 1.56
N MET A 229 -3.92 -6.23 1.74
CA MET A 229 -2.73 -5.88 0.96
C MET A 229 -1.63 -6.94 1.11
N THR A 230 -1.38 -7.38 2.35
CA THR A 230 -0.38 -8.40 2.66
C THR A 230 -0.73 -9.72 1.96
N ARG A 231 -2.00 -10.11 2.01
CA ARG A 231 -2.50 -11.30 1.32
C ARG A 231 -2.38 -11.17 -0.20
N ALA A 232 -2.64 -9.99 -0.76
CA ALA A 232 -2.52 -9.71 -2.20
C ALA A 232 -1.07 -9.85 -2.69
N TYR A 233 -0.09 -9.33 -1.94
CA TYR A 233 1.33 -9.47 -2.27
C TYR A 233 1.89 -10.87 -2.01
N ARG A 234 1.38 -11.58 -1.00
CA ARG A 234 1.78 -12.96 -0.73
C ARG A 234 1.34 -13.89 -1.83
N LEU A 235 0.06 -13.84 -2.20
CA LEU A 235 -0.55 -14.84 -3.06
C LEU A 235 -0.52 -14.44 -4.54
N GLY A 236 -0.62 -13.14 -4.86
CA GLY A 236 -0.79 -12.64 -6.22
C GLY A 236 0.49 -12.28 -6.97
N ASN A 237 0.32 -11.88 -8.24
CA ASN A 237 1.39 -11.26 -9.03
C ASN A 237 1.68 -9.86 -8.48
N PRO A 238 2.92 -9.54 -8.08
CA PRO A 238 3.24 -8.27 -7.43
C PRO A 238 3.09 -7.06 -8.35
N LEU A 239 3.29 -7.21 -9.67
CA LEU A 239 3.14 -6.13 -10.64
C LEU A 239 1.66 -5.79 -10.82
N LEU A 240 0.80 -6.81 -10.93
CA LEU A 240 -0.65 -6.62 -10.92
C LEU A 240 -1.12 -5.98 -9.61
N THR A 241 -0.66 -6.51 -8.48
CA THR A 241 -1.00 -6.01 -7.14
C THR A 241 -0.55 -4.54 -6.98
N ALA A 242 0.63 -4.18 -7.44
CA ALA A 242 1.11 -2.80 -7.45
C ALA A 242 0.24 -1.89 -8.32
N ASN A 243 -0.14 -2.32 -9.52
CA ASN A 243 -1.02 -1.54 -10.40
C ASN A 243 -2.39 -1.29 -9.75
N LEU A 244 -3.01 -2.34 -9.22
CA LEU A 244 -4.34 -2.24 -8.60
C LEU A 244 -4.35 -1.36 -7.35
N GLN A 245 -3.20 -1.14 -6.71
CA GLN A 245 -3.09 -0.23 -5.57
C GLN A 245 -3.54 1.20 -5.94
N TYR A 246 -3.31 1.65 -7.18
CA TYR A 246 -3.72 2.98 -7.66
C TYR A 246 -5.23 3.20 -7.65
N THR A 247 -6.04 2.13 -7.64
CA THR A 247 -7.49 2.24 -7.50
C THR A 247 -7.91 2.86 -6.15
N GLY A 248 -7.03 2.83 -5.14
CA GLY A 248 -7.26 3.51 -3.87
C GLY A 248 -7.39 5.03 -4.04
N ILE A 249 -6.74 5.61 -5.04
CA ILE A 249 -6.88 7.04 -5.34
C ILE A 249 -8.26 7.32 -5.92
N VAL A 250 -8.76 6.45 -6.80
CA VAL A 250 -10.12 6.55 -7.36
C VAL A 250 -11.16 6.46 -6.24
N PHE A 251 -11.05 5.46 -5.35
CA PHE A 251 -11.94 5.36 -4.19
C PHE A 251 -11.85 6.57 -3.27
N SER A 252 -10.64 7.07 -3.02
CA SER A 252 -10.44 8.28 -2.21
C SER A 252 -11.10 9.50 -2.84
N SER A 253 -10.98 9.68 -4.16
CA SER A 253 -11.65 10.77 -4.89
C SER A 253 -13.17 10.65 -4.85
N ILE A 254 -13.72 9.44 -4.99
CA ILE A 254 -15.18 9.20 -4.87
C ILE A 254 -15.65 9.55 -3.45
N LEU A 255 -14.94 9.11 -2.41
CA LEU A 255 -15.26 9.47 -1.03
C LEU A 255 -15.12 10.98 -0.79
N GLY A 256 -14.14 11.63 -1.43
CA GLY A 256 -13.97 13.08 -1.48
C GLY A 256 -15.24 13.80 -1.94
N ILE A 257 -15.76 13.39 -3.10
CA ILE A 257 -16.99 13.92 -3.67
C ILE A 257 -18.19 13.66 -2.75
N LEU A 258 -18.34 12.44 -2.23
CA LEU A 258 -19.51 12.07 -1.44
C LEU A 258 -19.57 12.81 -0.09
N ILE A 259 -18.43 12.96 0.58
CA ILE A 259 -18.35 13.48 1.95
C ILE A 259 -18.16 15.00 1.96
N TRP A 260 -17.28 15.52 1.11
CA TRP A 260 -16.92 16.95 1.09
C TRP A 260 -17.50 17.72 -0.11
N GLN A 261 -18.23 17.05 -1.01
CA GLN A 261 -18.76 17.65 -2.25
C GLN A 261 -17.65 18.27 -3.11
N ASP A 262 -16.45 17.68 -3.05
CA ASP A 262 -15.30 18.08 -3.86
C ASP A 262 -15.64 17.96 -5.36
N GLN A 263 -15.29 18.97 -6.15
CA GLN A 263 -15.55 18.95 -7.59
C GLN A 263 -14.32 18.44 -8.37
N LEU A 264 -14.46 17.26 -8.97
CA LEU A 264 -13.50 16.78 -9.96
C LEU A 264 -13.73 17.51 -11.29
N GLY A 265 -12.79 18.40 -11.66
CA GLY A 265 -12.76 18.95 -13.01
C GLY A 265 -12.54 17.86 -14.07
N TRP A 266 -12.66 18.22 -15.36
CA TRP A 266 -12.54 17.27 -16.48
C TRP A 266 -11.25 16.43 -16.46
N ARG A 267 -10.11 17.02 -16.04
CA ARG A 267 -8.85 16.27 -15.92
C ARG A 267 -8.92 15.24 -14.78
N GLY A 268 -9.62 15.54 -13.68
CA GLY A 268 -9.81 14.59 -12.59
C GLY A 268 -10.55 13.34 -13.08
N TRP A 269 -11.65 13.53 -13.81
CA TRP A 269 -12.38 12.43 -14.45
C TRP A 269 -11.51 11.64 -15.44
N LEU A 270 -10.77 12.33 -16.31
CA LEU A 270 -9.87 11.68 -17.25
C LEU A 270 -8.81 10.83 -16.53
N GLY A 271 -8.24 11.34 -15.44
CA GLY A 271 -7.22 10.64 -14.66
C GLY A 271 -7.78 9.38 -14.01
N THR A 272 -8.97 9.49 -13.40
CA THR A 272 -9.72 8.36 -12.88
C THR A 272 -9.98 7.30 -13.95
N THR A 273 -10.44 7.69 -15.14
CA THR A 273 -10.68 6.77 -16.25
C THR A 273 -9.39 6.06 -16.69
N VAL A 274 -8.27 6.79 -16.79
CA VAL A 274 -6.96 6.21 -17.16
C VAL A 274 -6.49 5.20 -16.11
N ILE A 275 -6.64 5.49 -14.81
CA ILE A 275 -6.30 4.54 -13.73
C ILE A 275 -7.13 3.26 -13.86
N LEU A 276 -8.44 3.37 -14.10
CA LEU A 276 -9.33 2.22 -14.23
C LEU A 276 -8.99 1.38 -15.47
N ILE A 277 -8.74 2.00 -16.61
CA ILE A 277 -8.31 1.32 -17.84
C ILE A 277 -6.98 0.61 -17.62
N GLY A 278 -6.01 1.26 -16.99
CA GLY A 278 -4.71 0.65 -16.66
C GLY A 278 -4.84 -0.58 -15.77
N GLY A 279 -5.70 -0.53 -14.74
CA GLY A 279 -6.00 -1.68 -13.87
C GLY A 279 -6.70 -2.83 -14.60
N LEU A 280 -7.63 -2.52 -15.50
CA LEU A 280 -8.31 -3.52 -16.34
C LEU A 280 -7.33 -4.21 -17.30
N LEU A 281 -6.49 -3.43 -17.98
CA LEU A 281 -5.46 -3.95 -18.88
C LEU A 281 -4.45 -4.83 -18.12
N ALA A 282 -4.01 -4.40 -16.94
CA ALA A 282 -3.11 -5.18 -16.09
C ALA A 282 -3.74 -6.54 -15.71
N THR A 283 -5.02 -6.52 -15.33
CA THR A 283 -5.77 -7.73 -14.97
C THR A 283 -5.92 -8.67 -16.16
N PHE A 284 -6.29 -8.13 -17.32
CA PHE A 284 -6.43 -8.89 -18.56
C PHE A 284 -5.11 -9.53 -19.00
N TYR A 285 -4.01 -8.77 -18.97
CA TYR A 285 -2.67 -9.26 -19.32
C TYR A 285 -2.22 -10.39 -18.39
N ASN A 286 -2.47 -10.25 -17.08
CA ASN A 286 -2.17 -11.29 -16.09
C ASN A 286 -3.00 -12.57 -16.32
N GLN A 287 -4.28 -12.45 -16.65
CA GLN A 287 -5.14 -13.61 -16.94
C GLN A 287 -4.73 -14.35 -18.22
N ARG A 288 -4.35 -13.62 -19.28
CA ARG A 288 -3.87 -14.25 -20.53
C ARG A 288 -2.62 -15.09 -20.31
N LYS A 289 -1.69 -14.60 -19.49
CA LYS A 289 -0.49 -15.37 -19.13
C LYS A 289 -0.77 -16.55 -18.21
N ALA A 290 -1.79 -16.46 -17.36
CA ALA A 290 -2.17 -17.54 -16.46
C ALA A 290 -2.93 -18.69 -17.14
N ARG A 291 -3.42 -18.51 -18.38
CA ARG A 291 -4.03 -19.59 -19.16
C ARG A 291 -2.93 -20.48 -19.78
N PRO A 292 -2.95 -21.81 -19.60
CA PRO A 292 -2.06 -22.70 -20.33
C PRO A 292 -2.33 -22.58 -21.84
N PRO A 293 -1.32 -22.82 -22.70
CA PRO A 293 -1.50 -22.81 -24.14
C PRO A 293 -2.62 -23.79 -24.50
N THR A 294 -3.62 -23.28 -25.21
CA THR A 294 -4.80 -24.04 -25.63
C THR A 294 -4.36 -25.26 -26.44
N ALA A 295 -5.03 -26.40 -26.27
CA ALA A 295 -4.73 -27.71 -26.86
C ALA A 295 -4.43 -27.72 -28.39
N LEU A 296 -4.77 -26.65 -29.11
CA LEU A 296 -4.37 -26.39 -30.50
C LEU A 296 -2.84 -26.30 -30.74
N GLN A 297 -2.03 -26.01 -29.72
CA GLN A 297 -0.56 -26.05 -29.83
C GLN A 297 0.03 -27.43 -29.53
N ALA A 298 -0.67 -28.27 -28.75
CA ALA A 298 -0.25 -29.65 -28.51
C ALA A 298 -0.45 -30.52 -29.75
N ASP A 299 -1.52 -30.27 -30.52
CA ASP A 299 -1.82 -31.00 -31.75
C ASP A 299 -0.80 -30.71 -32.87
N LYS A 300 -0.31 -29.46 -32.97
CA LYS A 300 0.78 -29.11 -33.91
C LYS A 300 2.13 -29.70 -33.52
N SER A 301 2.43 -29.79 -32.22
CA SER A 301 3.67 -30.44 -31.74
C SER A 301 3.67 -31.95 -32.02
N LEU A 302 2.52 -32.61 -31.95
CA LEU A 302 2.40 -34.03 -32.27
C LEU A 302 2.43 -34.28 -33.79
N ALA A 303 1.92 -33.34 -34.59
CA ALA A 303 1.98 -33.43 -36.05
C ALA A 303 3.40 -33.20 -36.61
N ASP A 304 4.20 -32.31 -36.00
CA ASP A 304 5.59 -32.09 -36.41
C ASP A 304 6.55 -33.20 -35.95
N ASP A 305 6.26 -33.91 -34.86
CA ASP A 305 7.07 -35.05 -34.39
C ASP A 305 6.75 -36.38 -35.14
N THR A 306 5.72 -36.40 -35.99
CA THR A 306 5.29 -37.59 -36.75
C THR A 306 5.54 -37.48 -38.26
N ALA A 307 6.21 -36.42 -38.73
CA ALA A 307 6.60 -36.18 -40.12
C ALA A 307 8.12 -36.33 -40.31
#